data_AF-A0A4Q7JEC8-F1
#
_entry.id   AF-A0A4Q7JEC8-F1
#
_cell.length_a   1.000
_cell.length_b   1.000
_cell.length_c   1.000
_cell.angle_alpha   90.00
_cell.angle_beta   90.00
_cell.angle_gamma   90.00
#
_symmetry.space_group_name_H-M   'P 1'
#
loop_
_entity.id
_entity.type
_entity.pdbx_description
1 polymer ?
#
loop_
_entity_poly.entity_id
_entity_poly.type
_entity_poly.pdbx_seq_one_letter_code
_entity_poly.pdbx_strand_id
1 'polypeptide(L)'
;MTTRTQLRKTALSLPEAVEAAGEFAVAGAPFAAAGADGRAVLRLSEADAGELLAAHPTAERVPDGVRIPLADLDGQQLNHWVRRAWVARAPERLARQAAAADAAVPGEVGDLPKAIGRPATRALVNAGITSLRQVAEVGEARLRALHGVGPKAVRILLDATGQ
;
A
#
# COMPACT_ATOMS: atom_id res chain seq x y z
N MET A 1 -16.49 10.70 4.16
CA MET A 1 -15.43 11.65 4.53
C MET A 1 -14.24 10.86 5.03
N THR A 2 -13.06 11.11 4.47
CA THR A 2 -11.84 10.41 4.88
C THR A 2 -11.35 10.93 6.23
N THR A 3 -10.85 10.02 7.07
CA THR A 3 -10.43 10.31 8.45
C THR A 3 -8.97 9.97 8.66
N ARG A 4 -8.38 10.47 9.76
CA ARG A 4 -7.03 10.07 10.19
C ARG A 4 -6.91 8.55 10.36
N THR A 5 -7.96 7.90 10.87
CA THR A 5 -8.03 6.44 11.00
C THR A 5 -7.91 5.75 9.65
N GLN A 6 -8.55 6.31 8.63
CA GLN A 6 -8.48 5.75 7.28
C GLN A 6 -7.10 5.97 6.64
N LEU A 7 -6.50 7.16 6.79
CA LEU A 7 -5.12 7.39 6.36
C LEU A 7 -4.17 6.40 7.05
N ARG A 8 -4.27 6.25 8.38
CA ARG A 8 -3.46 5.31 9.15
C ARG A 8 -3.60 3.87 8.63
N LYS A 9 -4.84 3.42 8.40
CA LYS A 9 -5.11 2.08 7.86
C LYS A 9 -4.51 1.91 6.46
N THR A 10 -4.64 2.90 5.60
CA THR A 10 -4.09 2.87 4.24
C THR A 10 -2.56 2.83 4.29
N ALA A 11 -1.92 3.74 5.03
CA ALA A 11 -0.48 3.84 5.15
C ALA A 11 0.15 2.55 5.71
N LEU A 12 -0.41 2.01 6.80
CA LEU A 12 0.08 0.77 7.42
C LEU A 12 -0.23 -0.51 6.64
N SER A 13 -1.02 -0.42 5.56
CA SER A 13 -1.21 -1.57 4.66
C SER A 13 -0.10 -1.69 3.61
N LEU A 14 0.73 -0.66 3.46
CA LEU A 14 1.84 -0.64 2.51
C LEU A 14 3.06 -1.40 3.06
N PRO A 15 3.84 -2.08 2.19
CA PRO A 15 4.98 -2.87 2.64
C PRO A 15 5.99 -2.05 3.44
N GLU A 16 6.40 -2.60 4.58
CA GLU A 16 7.39 -2.03 5.51
C GLU A 16 7.04 -0.61 6.00
N ALA A 17 5.78 -0.21 5.91
CA ALA A 17 5.32 1.05 6.50
C ALA A 17 5.26 0.94 8.03
N VAL A 18 5.87 1.91 8.70
CA VAL A 18 5.82 2.07 10.15
C VAL A 18 5.21 3.42 10.51
N GLU A 19 4.66 3.53 11.71
CA GLU A 19 4.09 4.76 12.24
C GLU A 19 4.85 5.18 13.51
N ALA A 20 5.24 6.45 13.59
CA ALA A 20 5.82 7.06 14.77
C ALA A 20 5.27 8.48 14.93
N ALA A 21 4.66 8.79 16.08
CA ALA A 21 4.11 10.11 16.40
C ALA A 21 3.15 10.70 15.32
N GLY A 22 2.41 9.85 14.60
CA GLY A 22 1.49 10.27 13.53
C GLY A 22 2.15 10.51 12.16
N GLU A 23 3.45 10.26 12.05
CA GLU A 23 4.19 10.20 10.79
C GLU A 23 4.35 8.74 10.35
N PHE A 24 4.25 8.51 9.05
CA PHE A 24 4.38 7.22 8.39
C PHE A 24 5.63 7.22 7.52
N ALA A 25 6.47 6.21 7.72
CA ALA A 25 7.74 6.07 7.04
C ALA A 25 7.90 4.65 6.45
N VAL A 26 8.68 4.55 5.37
CA VAL A 26 9.11 3.28 4.77
C VAL A 26 10.63 3.27 4.76
N ALA A 27 11.25 2.24 5.34
CA ALA A 27 12.71 2.15 5.48
C ALA A 27 13.37 3.43 6.06
N GLY A 28 12.70 4.09 7.02
CA GLY A 28 13.16 5.34 7.64
C GLY A 28 12.85 6.62 6.85
N ALA A 29 12.33 6.53 5.63
CA ALA A 29 11.95 7.69 4.82
C ALA A 29 10.47 8.05 5.04
N PRO A 30 10.14 9.25 5.57
CA PRO A 30 8.76 9.69 5.74
C PRO A 30 8.05 9.81 4.40
N PHE A 31 6.84 9.28 4.31
CA PHE A 31 6.00 9.39 3.11
C PHE A 31 4.65 10.05 3.35
N ALA A 32 4.10 9.95 4.56
CA ALA A 32 2.86 10.62 4.93
C ALA A 32 2.89 11.04 6.40
N ALA A 33 2.10 12.05 6.77
CA ALA A 33 1.84 12.39 8.16
C ALA A 33 0.39 12.83 8.32
N ALA A 34 -0.22 12.53 9.47
CA ALA A 34 -1.56 12.99 9.81
C ALA A 34 -1.53 13.99 10.98
N GLY A 35 -1.86 15.24 10.67
CA GLY A 35 -1.98 16.30 11.65
C GLY A 35 -3.21 16.14 12.55
N ALA A 36 -3.14 16.73 13.75
CA ALA A 36 -4.28 16.78 14.67
C ALA A 36 -5.40 17.73 14.17
N ASP A 37 -5.09 18.61 13.22
CA ASP A 37 -5.98 19.55 12.55
C ASP A 37 -6.84 18.91 11.44
N GLY A 38 -6.73 17.59 11.23
CA GLY A 38 -7.43 16.89 10.16
C GLY A 38 -6.80 17.06 8.78
N ARG A 39 -5.60 17.66 8.69
CA ARG A 39 -4.83 17.76 7.45
C ARG A 39 -3.79 16.64 7.39
N ALA A 40 -3.51 16.17 6.19
CA ALA A 40 -2.43 15.24 5.91
C ALA A 40 -1.30 15.96 5.18
N VAL A 41 -0.06 15.52 5.39
CA VAL A 41 1.08 15.88 4.54
C VAL A 41 1.52 14.64 3.78
N LEU A 42 1.60 14.71 2.45
CA LEU A 42 2.03 13.63 1.58
C LEU A 42 3.35 14.01 0.89
N ARG A 43 4.38 13.18 1.05
CA ARG A 43 5.75 13.42 0.56
C ARG A 43 5.91 12.88 -0.86
N LEU A 44 5.19 13.50 -1.79
CA LEU A 44 5.06 13.09 -3.20
C LEU A 44 6.32 13.41 -4.04
N SER A 45 6.38 12.80 -5.24
CA SER A 45 7.27 13.26 -6.32
C SER A 45 6.85 14.65 -6.81
N GLU A 46 7.71 15.36 -7.54
CA GLU A 46 7.36 16.68 -8.07
C GLU A 46 6.18 16.64 -9.04
N ALA A 47 6.14 15.65 -9.93
CA ALA A 47 5.04 15.44 -10.86
C ALA A 47 3.72 15.17 -10.13
N ASP A 48 3.72 14.25 -9.15
CA ASP A 48 2.51 13.90 -8.39
C ASP A 48 2.02 15.05 -7.52
N ALA A 49 2.94 15.83 -6.96
CA ALA A 49 2.57 17.01 -6.20
C ALA A 49 1.90 18.06 -7.09
N GLY A 50 2.39 18.26 -8.32
CA GLY A 50 1.74 19.13 -9.30
C GLY A 50 0.33 18.66 -9.63
N GLU A 51 0.14 17.36 -9.86
CA GLU A 51 -1.17 16.78 -10.15
C GLU A 51 -2.14 16.93 -8.98
N LEU A 52 -1.71 16.63 -7.74
CA LEU A 52 -2.56 16.79 -6.56
C LEU A 52 -2.95 18.26 -6.32
N LEU A 53 -2.00 19.21 -6.46
CA LEU A 53 -2.28 20.64 -6.32
C LEU A 53 -3.26 21.14 -7.38
N ALA A 54 -3.16 20.66 -8.61
CA ALA A 54 -4.08 21.01 -9.68
C ALA A 54 -5.49 20.44 -9.46
N ALA A 55 -5.58 19.22 -8.90
CA ALA A 55 -6.85 18.55 -8.63
C ALA A 55 -7.57 19.05 -7.38
N HIS A 56 -6.84 19.60 -6.39
CA HIS A 56 -7.38 19.97 -5.08
C HIS A 56 -6.99 21.42 -4.72
N PRO A 57 -7.89 22.42 -4.95
CA PRO A 57 -7.59 23.84 -4.71
C PRO A 57 -7.23 24.20 -3.26
N THR A 58 -7.65 23.37 -2.30
CA THR A 58 -7.37 23.51 -0.86
C THR A 58 -6.03 22.91 -0.45
N ALA A 59 -5.34 22.24 -1.37
CA ALA A 59 -4.02 21.68 -1.14
C ALA A 59 -2.94 22.76 -1.22
N GLU A 60 -1.96 22.67 -0.33
CA GLU A 60 -0.90 23.66 -0.15
C GLU A 60 0.46 22.99 -0.31
N ARG A 61 1.35 23.60 -1.10
CA ARG A 61 2.76 23.17 -1.19
C ARG A 61 3.44 23.40 0.15
N VAL A 62 4.17 22.40 0.64
CA VAL A 62 5.04 22.50 1.83
C VAL A 62 6.46 22.03 1.47
N PRO A 63 7.50 22.39 2.24
CA PRO A 63 8.91 22.13 1.86
C PRO A 63 9.21 20.69 1.42
N ASP A 64 8.62 19.68 2.08
CA ASP A 64 8.86 18.28 1.70
C ASP A 64 7.61 17.57 1.16
N GLY A 65 6.59 18.28 0.66
CA GLY A 65 5.41 17.60 0.11
C GLY A 65 4.22 18.49 -0.21
N VAL A 66 3.02 17.92 -0.07
CA VAL A 66 1.76 18.64 -0.19
C VAL A 66 0.92 18.40 1.04
N ARG A 67 0.39 19.49 1.61
CA ARG A 67 -0.57 19.45 2.71
C ARG A 67 -1.98 19.54 2.15
N ILE A 68 -2.89 18.69 2.60
CA ILE A 68 -4.28 18.65 2.12
C ILE A 68 -5.24 18.29 3.26
N PRO A 69 -6.42 18.93 3.37
CA PRO A 69 -7.46 18.48 4.29
C PRO A 69 -7.93 17.06 3.96
N LEU A 70 -7.98 16.17 4.95
CA LEU A 70 -8.47 14.80 4.72
C LEU A 70 -9.93 14.77 4.27
N ALA A 71 -10.72 15.78 4.64
CA ALA A 71 -12.11 15.90 4.23
C ALA A 71 -12.29 16.06 2.71
N ASP A 72 -11.26 16.55 2.01
CA ASP A 72 -11.28 16.83 0.57
C ASP A 72 -10.89 15.62 -0.28
N LEU A 73 -10.49 14.53 0.37
CA LEU A 73 -10.17 13.26 -0.27
C LEU A 73 -11.29 12.26 -0.01
N ASP A 74 -11.77 11.60 -1.05
CA ASP A 74 -12.51 10.36 -0.87
C ASP A 74 -11.57 9.18 -0.57
N GLY A 75 -12.14 8.00 -0.30
CA GLY A 75 -11.34 6.82 0.05
C GLY A 75 -10.43 6.32 -1.09
N GLN A 76 -10.82 6.51 -2.35
CA GLN A 76 -10.02 6.10 -3.50
C GLN A 76 -8.86 7.07 -3.74
N GLN A 77 -9.13 8.37 -3.66
CA GLN A 77 -8.13 9.42 -3.78
C GLN A 77 -7.10 9.31 -2.64
N LEU A 78 -7.53 9.07 -1.40
CA LEU A 78 -6.61 8.81 -0.29
C LEU A 78 -5.69 7.62 -0.60
N ASN A 79 -6.28 6.48 -1.01
CA ASN A 79 -5.49 5.29 -1.33
C ASN A 79 -4.49 5.55 -2.45
N HIS A 80 -4.93 6.25 -3.49
CA HIS A 80 -4.09 6.63 -4.62
C HIS A 80 -2.90 7.48 -4.15
N TRP A 81 -3.16 8.61 -3.49
CA TRP A 81 -2.12 9.58 -3.14
C TRP A 81 -1.17 9.08 -2.05
N VAL A 82 -1.67 8.35 -1.05
CA VAL A 82 -0.80 7.72 -0.03
C VAL A 82 0.11 6.68 -0.68
N ARG A 83 -0.39 5.91 -1.66
CA ARG A 83 0.44 4.95 -2.40
C ARG A 83 1.49 5.65 -3.26
N ARG A 84 1.15 6.74 -3.95
CA ARG A 84 2.13 7.54 -4.73
C ARG A 84 3.23 8.11 -3.82
N ALA A 85 2.85 8.63 -2.65
CA ALA A 85 3.81 9.14 -1.68
C ALA A 85 4.75 8.04 -1.17
N TRP A 86 4.21 6.85 -0.88
CA TRP A 86 5.04 5.70 -0.50
C TRP A 86 5.98 5.27 -1.63
N VAL A 87 5.51 5.15 -2.87
CA VAL A 87 6.35 4.77 -4.03
C VAL A 87 7.51 5.76 -4.20
N ALA A 88 7.27 7.06 -4.02
CA ALA A 88 8.31 8.09 -4.13
C ALA A 88 9.41 7.99 -3.05
N ARG A 89 9.17 7.26 -1.96
CA ARG A 89 10.07 7.16 -0.79
C ARG A 89 10.56 5.73 -0.55
N ALA A 90 9.91 4.74 -1.12
CA ALA A 90 10.23 3.34 -0.96
C ALA A 90 11.61 3.02 -1.58
N PRO A 91 12.42 2.16 -0.95
CA PRO A 91 13.60 1.61 -1.58
C PRO A 91 13.27 0.91 -2.90
N GLU A 92 14.22 0.91 -3.84
CA GLU A 92 14.04 0.38 -5.21
C GLU A 92 13.46 -1.05 -5.23
N ARG A 93 13.90 -1.91 -4.30
CA ARG A 93 13.34 -3.24 -4.03
C ARG A 93 11.81 -3.22 -3.92
N LEU A 94 11.29 -2.41 -2.99
CA LEU A 94 9.87 -2.35 -2.66
C LEU A 94 9.09 -1.68 -3.79
N ALA A 95 9.65 -0.64 -4.41
CA ALA A 95 9.05 0.01 -5.57
C ALA A 95 8.89 -0.97 -6.74
N ARG A 96 9.92 -1.78 -7.04
CA ARG A 96 9.84 -2.83 -8.06
C ARG A 96 8.81 -3.91 -7.72
N GLN A 97 8.74 -4.35 -6.46
CA GLN A 97 7.71 -5.30 -6.02
C GLN A 97 6.30 -4.73 -6.17
N ALA A 98 6.10 -3.45 -5.83
CA ALA A 98 4.82 -2.78 -5.98
C ALA A 98 4.41 -2.62 -7.45
N ALA A 99 5.36 -2.30 -8.33
CA ALA A 99 5.12 -2.26 -9.77
C ALA A 99 4.78 -3.66 -10.33
N ALA A 100 5.51 -4.69 -9.90
CA ALA A 100 5.21 -6.08 -10.26
C ALA A 100 3.81 -6.50 -9.78
N ALA A 101 3.42 -6.09 -8.56
CA ALA A 101 2.09 -6.35 -8.04
C ALA A 101 1.00 -5.64 -8.86
N ASP A 102 1.21 -4.40 -9.30
CA ASP A 102 0.23 -3.71 -10.14
C ASP A 102 0.00 -4.44 -11.46
N ALA A 103 1.08 -4.95 -12.07
CA ALA A 103 1.06 -5.73 -13.31
C ALA A 103 0.62 -7.19 -13.12
N ALA A 104 0.59 -7.71 -11.88
CA ALA A 104 0.31 -9.11 -11.62
C ALA A 104 -1.07 -9.55 -12.09
N VAL A 105 -1.08 -10.65 -12.84
CA VAL A 105 -2.29 -11.33 -13.34
C VAL A 105 -2.47 -12.66 -12.57
N PRO A 106 -3.67 -12.95 -12.02
CA PRO A 106 -3.92 -14.21 -11.35
C PRO A 106 -3.66 -15.41 -12.25
N GLY A 107 -2.82 -16.34 -11.78
CA GLY A 107 -2.39 -17.53 -12.54
C GLY A 107 -1.17 -17.33 -13.43
N GLU A 108 -0.59 -16.13 -13.47
CA GLU A 108 0.62 -15.82 -14.25
C GLU A 108 1.82 -15.42 -13.36
N VAL A 109 1.63 -15.39 -12.04
CA VAL A 109 2.70 -15.15 -11.07
C VAL A 109 3.21 -16.49 -10.55
N GLY A 110 4.30 -16.98 -11.13
CA GLY A 110 4.89 -18.27 -10.75
C GLY A 110 3.87 -19.42 -10.84
N ASP A 111 3.79 -20.20 -9.77
CA ASP A 111 2.80 -21.28 -9.59
C ASP A 111 1.60 -20.88 -8.70
N LEU A 112 1.40 -19.57 -8.46
CA LEU A 112 0.27 -19.10 -7.64
C LEU A 112 -1.08 -19.37 -8.33
N PRO A 113 -2.09 -19.92 -7.62
CA PRO A 113 -3.35 -20.32 -8.24
C PRO A 113 -4.16 -19.12 -8.74
N LYS A 114 -4.67 -19.18 -9.97
CA LYS A 114 -5.63 -18.19 -10.51
C LYS A 114 -6.84 -17.95 -9.60
N ALA A 115 -7.26 -18.99 -8.86
CA ALA A 115 -8.45 -18.98 -8.02
C ALA A 115 -8.37 -18.05 -6.78
N ILE A 116 -7.18 -17.59 -6.39
CA ILE A 116 -7.03 -16.62 -5.29
C ILE A 116 -7.50 -15.21 -5.69
N GLY A 117 -7.62 -14.95 -6.99
CA GLY A 117 -8.10 -13.69 -7.55
C GLY A 117 -7.08 -12.54 -7.49
N ARG A 118 -7.42 -11.43 -8.14
CA ARG A 118 -6.52 -10.27 -8.30
C ARG A 118 -6.09 -9.64 -6.96
N PRO A 119 -6.99 -9.38 -5.99
CA PRO A 119 -6.56 -8.76 -4.73
C PRO A 119 -5.51 -9.58 -3.96
N ALA A 120 -5.73 -10.89 -3.82
CA ALA A 120 -4.79 -11.75 -3.11
C ALA A 120 -3.48 -11.93 -3.89
N THR A 121 -3.54 -12.09 -5.22
CA THR A 121 -2.34 -12.16 -6.07
C THR A 121 -1.45 -10.93 -5.89
N ARG A 122 -2.06 -9.73 -5.92
CA ARG A 122 -1.33 -8.47 -5.71
C ARG A 122 -0.74 -8.36 -4.31
N ALA A 123 -1.50 -8.75 -3.29
CA ALA A 123 -1.04 -8.71 -1.91
C ALA A 123 0.17 -9.63 -1.68
N LEU A 124 0.18 -10.82 -2.27
CA LEU A 124 1.31 -11.73 -2.23
C LEU A 124 2.54 -11.14 -2.93
N VAL A 125 2.38 -10.63 -4.16
CA VAL A 125 3.50 -10.03 -4.91
C VAL A 125 4.07 -8.81 -4.17
N ASN A 126 3.21 -7.96 -3.59
CA ASN A 126 3.64 -6.84 -2.73
C ASN A 126 4.42 -7.31 -1.50
N ALA A 127 4.12 -8.49 -0.97
CA ALA A 127 4.86 -9.12 0.12
C ALA A 127 6.12 -9.88 -0.35
N GLY A 128 6.44 -9.86 -1.65
CA GLY A 128 7.54 -10.60 -2.25
C GLY A 128 7.29 -12.10 -2.39
N ILE A 129 6.04 -12.55 -2.24
CA ILE A 129 5.61 -13.95 -2.36
C ILE A 129 5.12 -14.17 -3.79
N THR A 130 5.88 -14.95 -4.56
CA THR A 130 5.62 -15.21 -5.98
C THR A 130 5.57 -16.70 -6.31
N SER A 131 5.53 -17.57 -5.29
CA SER A 131 5.43 -19.04 -5.47
C SER A 131 4.77 -19.75 -4.30
N LEU A 132 4.22 -20.94 -4.52
CA LEU A 132 3.63 -21.81 -3.49
C LEU A 132 4.68 -22.27 -2.48
N ARG A 133 5.93 -22.48 -2.89
CA ARG A 133 7.04 -22.75 -1.96
C ARG A 133 7.18 -21.63 -0.91
N GLN A 134 7.18 -20.38 -1.36
CA GLN A 134 7.28 -19.23 -0.45
C GLN A 134 6.02 -19.07 0.41
N VAL A 135 4.84 -19.37 -0.15
CA VAL A 135 3.59 -19.42 0.63
C VAL A 135 3.72 -20.41 1.79
N ALA A 136 4.25 -21.60 1.51
CA ALA A 136 4.46 -22.64 2.52
C ALA A 136 5.45 -22.21 3.61
N GLU A 137 6.51 -21.50 3.25
CA GLU A 137 7.53 -20.97 4.17
C GLU A 137 7.00 -19.84 5.08
N VAL A 138 6.09 -19.02 4.56
CA VAL A 138 5.52 -17.88 5.29
C VAL A 138 4.45 -18.30 6.30
N GLY A 139 3.66 -19.34 5.95
CA GLY A 139 2.66 -19.94 6.82
C GLY A 139 1.35 -19.13 6.98
N GLU A 140 0.32 -19.82 7.48
CA GLU A 140 -1.06 -19.33 7.53
C GLU A 140 -1.23 -18.00 8.28
N ALA A 141 -0.64 -17.88 9.48
CA ALA A 141 -0.82 -16.72 10.34
C ALA A 141 -0.36 -15.43 9.64
N ARG A 142 0.75 -15.50 8.90
CA ARG A 142 1.28 -14.36 8.18
C ARG A 142 0.48 -14.08 6.90
N LEU A 143 0.00 -15.11 6.19
CA LEU A 143 -0.91 -14.94 5.05
C LEU A 143 -2.20 -14.21 5.47
N ARG A 144 -2.79 -14.56 6.62
CA ARG A 144 -3.98 -13.89 7.16
C ARG A 144 -3.74 -12.43 7.56
N ALA A 145 -2.51 -12.09 7.92
CA ALA A 145 -2.13 -10.72 8.25
C ALA A 145 -1.95 -9.82 7.01
N LEU A 146 -1.83 -10.39 5.80
CA LEU A 146 -1.65 -9.62 4.58
C LEU A 146 -2.96 -8.94 4.17
N HIS A 147 -2.92 -7.60 4.07
CA HIS A 147 -4.04 -6.83 3.56
C HIS A 147 -4.34 -7.23 2.10
N GLY A 148 -5.60 -7.59 1.82
CA GLY A 148 -6.02 -8.05 0.50
C GLY A 148 -6.03 -9.56 0.31
N VAL A 149 -5.49 -10.34 1.27
CA VAL A 149 -5.59 -11.81 1.29
C VAL A 149 -6.77 -12.23 2.18
N GLY A 150 -7.90 -12.55 1.55
CA GLY A 150 -9.12 -12.97 2.27
C GLY A 150 -9.09 -14.44 2.70
N PRO A 151 -9.97 -14.88 3.63
CA PRO A 151 -10.02 -16.25 4.14
C PRO A 151 -10.15 -17.32 3.04
N LYS A 152 -10.90 -17.02 1.96
CA LYS A 152 -11.03 -17.89 0.80
C LYS A 152 -9.68 -18.10 0.08
N ALA A 153 -8.91 -17.02 -0.11
CA ALA A 153 -7.60 -17.10 -0.73
C ALA A 153 -6.63 -17.90 0.14
N VAL A 154 -6.64 -17.67 1.46
CA VAL A 154 -5.83 -18.46 2.41
C VAL A 154 -6.14 -19.96 2.28
N ARG A 155 -7.41 -20.36 2.29
CA ARG A 155 -7.79 -21.77 2.12
C ARG A 155 -7.23 -22.36 0.83
N ILE A 156 -7.41 -21.67 -0.30
CA ILE A 156 -6.90 -22.12 -1.61
C ILE A 156 -5.37 -22.28 -1.59
N LEU A 157 -4.67 -21.37 -0.93
CA LEU A 157 -3.21 -21.42 -0.81
C LEU A 157 -2.74 -22.60 0.04
N LEU A 158 -3.37 -22.84 1.19
CA LEU A 158 -3.04 -23.97 2.06
C LEU A 158 -3.28 -25.31 1.36
N ASP A 159 -4.46 -25.48 0.75
CA ASP A 159 -4.81 -26.65 -0.06
C ASP A 159 -3.75 -26.91 -1.15
N ALA A 160 -3.32 -25.85 -1.85
CA ALA A 160 -2.32 -25.95 -2.92
C ALA A 160 -0.90 -26.27 -2.42
N THR A 161 -0.57 -25.90 -1.19
CA THR A 161 0.72 -26.23 -0.54
C THR A 161 0.70 -27.58 0.17
N GLY A 162 -0.45 -28.22 0.31
CA GLY A 162 -0.63 -29.44 1.12
C GLY A 162 -0.53 -29.20 2.63
N GLN A 163 -0.84 -27.96 3.09
CA GLN A 163 -0.90 -27.57 4.50
C GLN A 163 -2.34 -27.54 5.01
#